data_AF-A0A160V6W7-F1
#
_entry.id   AF-A0A160V6W7-F1
#
_cell.length_a   1.000
_cell.length_b   1.000
_cell.length_c   1.000
_cell.angle_alpha   90.00
_cell.angle_beta   90.00
_cell.angle_gamma   90.00
#
_symmetry.space_group_name_H-M   'P 1'
#
loop_
_entity.id
_entity.type
_entity.pdbx_description
1 polymer ?
#
loop_
_entity_poly.entity_id
_entity_poly.type
_entity_poly.pdbx_seq_one_letter_code
_entity_poly.pdbx_strand_id
1 'polypeptide(L)' 'MIGSDKGAVLGRFLTSFPNWLTVASGPWVLNAALVEVDEETGNATSIGRIDRTVN' A
#
# COMPACT_ATOMS: atom_id res chain seq x y z
N MET A 1 10.75 0.11 -1.15
CA MET A 1 10.15 1.46 -1.14
C MET A 1 8.64 1.32 -1.23
N ILE A 2 7.88 2.40 -1.02
CA ILE A 2 6.41 2.43 -0.95
C ILE A 2 5.83 2.25 -2.36
N GLY A 3 5.90 1.04 -2.91
CA GLY A 3 5.42 0.71 -4.25
C GLY A 3 6.40 0.98 -5.40
N SER A 4 7.56 1.61 -5.16
CA SER A 4 8.59 1.78 -6.17
C SER A 4 9.75 0.80 -6.03
N ASP A 5 10.51 0.67 -7.12
CA ASP A 5 11.72 -0.14 -7.19
C ASP A 5 12.69 0.19 -6.05
N LYS A 6 13.25 -0.86 -5.44
CA LYS A 6 14.13 -0.73 -4.28
C LYS A 6 15.47 -0.10 -4.64
N GLY A 7 16.01 -0.40 -5.83
CA GLY A 7 17.33 0.06 -6.28
C GLY A 7 17.34 1.56 -6.57
N ALA A 8 16.38 2.04 -7.36
CA ALA A 8 16.23 3.47 -7.67
C ALA A 8 16.15 4.35 -6.41
N VAL A 9 15.49 3.80 -5.39
CA VAL A 9 15.24 4.48 -4.12
C VAL A 9 16.49 4.52 -3.27
N LEU A 10 17.11 3.35 -3.10
CA LEU A 10 18.31 3.24 -2.31
C LEU A 10 19.43 4.10 -2.90
N GLY A 11 19.56 4.14 -4.24
CA GLY A 11 20.48 5.02 -4.93
C GLY A 11 20.24 6.49 -4.62
N ARG A 12 18.98 6.95 -4.60
CA ARG A 12 18.64 8.33 -4.23
C ARG A 12 18.98 8.63 -2.78
N PHE A 13 18.67 7.73 -1.84
CA PHE A 13 18.95 7.95 -0.42
C PHE A 13 20.44 7.96 -0.10
N LEU A 14 21.23 7.05 -0.69
CA LEU A 14 22.66 6.95 -0.40
C LEU A 14 23.47 8.08 -1.03
N THR A 15 23.08 8.53 -2.23
CA THR A 15 23.88 9.49 -3.01
C THR A 15 23.33 10.92 -2.98
N SER A 16 22.10 11.10 -2.49
CA SER A 16 21.32 12.34 -2.62
C SER A 16 21.09 12.81 -4.07
N PHE A 17 21.54 12.07 -5.09
CA PHE A 17 21.29 12.41 -6.48
C PHE A 17 19.85 12.05 -6.90
N PRO A 18 19.24 12.84 -7.80
CA PRO A 18 17.92 12.55 -8.31
C PRO A 18 17.95 11.25 -9.13
N ASN A 19 17.00 10.36 -8.84
CA ASN A 19 16.75 9.15 -9.61
C ASN A 19 15.26 9.05 -9.96
N TRP A 20 14.95 8.48 -11.12
CA TRP A 20 13.59 8.16 -11.51
C TRP A 20 13.03 7.06 -10.61
N LEU A 21 11.89 7.32 -9.96
CA LEU A 21 11.24 6.37 -9.06
C LEU A 21 10.29 5.48 -9.86
N THR A 22 10.81 4.39 -10.41
CA THR A 22 10.03 3.43 -11.20
C THR A 22 9.15 2.56 -10.32
N VAL A 23 8.02 2.09 -10.85
CA VAL A 23 7.11 1.18 -10.13
C VAL A 23 7.82 -0.15 -9.86
N ALA A 24 7.65 -0.70 -8.65
CA ALA A 24 8.19 -2.00 -8.30
C ALA A 24 7.50 -3.11 -9.10
N SER A 25 8.27 -4.10 -9.54
CA SER A 25 7.74 -5.37 -10.06
C SER A 25 7.72 -6.45 -8.97
N GLY A 26 6.95 -7.52 -9.21
CA GLY A 26 6.86 -8.67 -8.32
C GLY A 26 5.50 -8.81 -7.62
N PRO A 27 5.44 -9.51 -6.48
CA PRO A 27 4.20 -9.78 -5.76
C PRO A 27 3.49 -8.49 -5.38
N TRP A 28 2.16 -8.49 -5.51
CA TRP A 28 1.33 -7.37 -5.15
C TRP A 28 0.60 -7.65 -3.84
N VAL A 29 0.38 -6.58 -3.07
CA VAL A 29 -0.32 -6.64 -1.79
C VAL A 29 -1.56 -5.73 -1.86
N LEU A 30 -2.72 -6.30 -1.58
CA LEU A 30 -3.98 -5.58 -1.39
C LEU A 30 -4.24 -5.40 0.10
N ASN A 31 -4.33 -4.15 0.52
CA ASN A 31 -4.75 -3.76 1.87
C ASN A 31 -6.07 -2.99 1.78
N ALA A 32 -7.09 -3.41 2.53
CA ALA A 32 -8.38 -2.73 2.59
C ALA A 32 -9.04 -2.89 3.98
N ALA A 33 -10.03 -2.05 4.26
CA ALA A 33 -10.89 -2.16 5.44
C ALA A 33 -12.34 -2.39 4.97
N LEU A 34 -12.96 -3.45 5.47
CA LEU A 34 -14.39 -3.71 5.32
C LEU A 34 -15.08 -3.15 6.56
N VAL A 35 -16.02 -2.23 6.36
CA VAL A 35 -16.78 -1.61 7.45
C VAL A 35 -18.26 -1.86 7.18
N GLU A 36 -18.96 -2.38 8.17
CA GLU A 36 -20.42 -2.46 8.16
C GLU A 36 -20.98 -1.25 8.89
N VAL A 37 -22.03 -0.65 8.31
CA VAL A 37 -22.66 0.56 8.83
C VAL A 37 -24.15 0.30 8.94
N ASP A 38 -24.72 0.68 10.08
CA ASP A 38 -26.15 0.70 10.31
C ASP A 38 -26.78 1.86 9.50
N GLU A 39 -27.68 1.54 8.59
CA GLU A 39 -28.22 2.52 7.64
C GLU A 39 -29.15 3.57 8.29
N GLU A 40 -29.77 3.25 9.42
CA GLU A 40 -30.69 4.17 10.11
C GLU A 40 -29.95 5.22 10.94
N THR A 41 -28.89 4.79 11.64
CA THR A 41 -28.11 5.63 12.55
C THR A 41 -26.84 6.20 11.93
N GLY A 42 -26.36 5.60 10.83
CA GLY A 42 -25.09 5.94 10.19
C GLY A 42 -23.85 5.49 10.98
N ASN A 43 -24.03 4.70 12.06
CA ASN A 43 -22.94 4.24 12.90
C ASN A 43 -22.28 2.98 12.35
N ALA A 44 -20.95 2.90 12.47
CA ALA A 44 -20.24 1.67 12.14
C ALA A 44 -20.56 0.58 13.18
N THR A 45 -20.97 -0.59 12.70
CA THR A 45 -21.30 -1.75 13.54
C THR A 45 -20.17 -2.77 13.58
N SER A 46 -19.32 -2.82 12.55
CA SER A 46 -18.14 -3.68 12.52
C SER A 46 -17.03 -3.12 11.64
N ILE A 47 -15.78 -3.57 11.90
CA ILE A 47 -14.62 -3.29 11.06
C ILE A 47 -13.75 -4.54 10.94
N GLY A 48 -13.43 -4.91 9.70
CA GLY A 48 -12.55 -6.01 9.35
C GLY A 48 -11.41 -5.53 8.45
N ARG A 49 -10.20 -6.05 8.68
CA ARG A 49 -9.04 -5.77 7.82
C ARG A 49 -8.89 -6.86 6.77
N ILE A 50 -8.77 -6.45 5.50
CA ILE A 50 -8.44 -7.33 4.38
C ILE A 50 -6.98 -7.10 4.03
N ASP A 51 -6.18 -8.15 4.14
CA ASP A 51 -4.76 -8.18 3.81
C ASP A 51 -4.50 -9.41 2.96
N ARG A 52 -4.10 -9.19 1.71
CA ARG A 52 -3.88 -10.23 0.70
C ARG A 52 -2.59 -9.96 -0.02
N THR A 53 -1.70 -10.95 -0.03
CA THR A 53 -0.52 -10.98 -0.90
C THR A 53 -0.76 -12.01 -1.98
N VAL A 54 -0.55 -11.63 -3.23
CA VAL A 54 -0.70 -12.53 -4.39
C VAL A 54 0.59 -12.50 -5.20
N ASN A 55 1.00 -13.70 -5.62
CA ASN A 55 2.25 -13.97 -6.34
C ASN A 55 2.01 -14.05 -7.85
#